data_AF-A0A399NQE6-F1
#
_entry.id   AF-A0A399NQE6-F1
#
_cell.length_a   1.000
_cell.length_b   1.000
_cell.length_c   1.000
_cell.angle_alpha   90.00
_cell.angle_beta   90.00
_cell.angle_gamma   90.00
#
_symmetry.space_group_name_H-M   'P 1'
#
loop_
_entity.id
_entity.type
_entity.pdbx_description
1 polymer ?
#
loop_
_entity_poly.entity_id
_entity_poly.type
_entity_poly.pdbx_seq_one_letter_code
_entity_poly.pdbx_strand_id
1 'polypeptide(L)'
;DAARARLTAAEAERERGEAEGEADEQGGSELTRAYEDAQADVASEESAIEAVREELHAKERERDALAAREQALASALDQRDGSSDLVAAGLPGIRGLLAEHVHVQPGYEAAVAAALGSLADAVLAETHDDAVA
;
A
#
# COMPACT_ATOMS: atom_id res chain seq x y z
N ASP A 1 -58.15 -22.92 58.13
CA ASP A 1 -58.02 -23.16 56.67
C ASP A 1 -57.85 -21.89 55.85
N ALA A 2 -58.73 -20.89 55.94
CA ALA A 2 -58.61 -19.65 55.16
C ALA A 2 -57.29 -18.88 55.36
N ALA A 3 -56.77 -18.80 56.59
CA ALA A 3 -55.48 -18.14 56.86
C ALA A 3 -54.29 -18.91 56.24
N ARG A 4 -54.33 -20.24 56.25
CA ARG A 4 -53.29 -21.09 55.63
C ARG A 4 -53.32 -20.94 54.11
N ALA A 5 -54.51 -20.96 53.50
CA ALA A 5 -54.65 -20.74 52.05
C ALA A 5 -54.12 -19.38 51.60
N ARG A 6 -54.35 -18.31 52.39
CA ARG A 6 -53.79 -16.98 52.10
C ARG A 6 -52.27 -16.94 52.21
N LEU A 7 -51.70 -17.60 53.22
CA LEU A 7 -50.23 -17.70 53.37
C LEU A 7 -49.62 -18.41 52.16
N THR A 8 -50.16 -19.57 51.77
CA THR A 8 -49.66 -20.34 50.61
C THR A 8 -49.77 -19.55 49.31
N ALA A 9 -50.86 -18.78 49.12
CA ALA A 9 -51.01 -17.92 47.96
C ALA A 9 -49.98 -16.78 47.94
N ALA A 10 -49.71 -16.15 49.08
CA ALA A 10 -48.71 -15.10 49.21
C ALA A 10 -47.27 -15.63 49.03
N GLU A 11 -46.96 -16.83 49.53
CA GLU A 11 -45.68 -17.50 49.30
C GLU A 11 -45.46 -17.81 47.81
N ALA A 12 -46.49 -18.33 47.12
CA ALA A 12 -46.41 -18.60 45.68
C ALA A 12 -46.35 -17.33 44.82
N GLU A 13 -46.93 -16.22 45.27
CA GLU A 13 -46.77 -14.91 44.62
C GLU A 13 -45.36 -14.37 44.82
N ARG A 14 -44.80 -14.48 46.03
CA ARG A 14 -43.41 -14.09 46.32
C ARG A 14 -42.42 -14.90 45.48
N GLU A 15 -42.52 -16.23 45.47
CA GLU A 15 -41.63 -17.09 44.68
C GLU A 15 -41.68 -16.77 43.19
N ARG A 16 -42.85 -16.42 42.65
CA ARG A 16 -42.97 -15.96 41.26
C ARG A 16 -42.26 -14.63 41.02
N GLY A 17 -42.46 -13.66 41.89
CA GLY A 17 -41.79 -12.36 41.78
C GLY A 17 -40.26 -12.47 41.93
N GLU A 18 -39.78 -13.36 42.82
CA GLU A 18 -38.36 -13.67 42.97
C GLU A 18 -37.80 -14.30 41.67
N ALA A 19 -38.49 -15.28 41.10
CA ALA A 19 -38.07 -15.91 39.84
C ALA A 19 -38.10 -14.96 38.64
N GLU A 20 -39.10 -14.06 38.55
CA GLU A 20 -39.16 -13.02 37.52
C GLU A 20 -38.02 -12.01 37.68
N GLY A 21 -37.74 -11.56 38.91
CA GLY A 21 -36.61 -10.65 39.18
C GLY A 21 -35.25 -11.27 38.84
N GLU A 22 -35.02 -12.53 39.20
CA GLU A 22 -33.79 -13.26 38.84
C GLU A 22 -33.63 -13.39 37.32
N ALA A 23 -34.72 -13.64 36.58
CA ALA A 23 -34.69 -13.73 35.13
C ALA A 23 -34.38 -12.37 34.47
N ASP A 24 -34.95 -11.27 34.98
CA ASP A 24 -34.68 -9.91 34.51
C ASP A 24 -33.21 -9.50 34.78
N GLU A 25 -32.68 -9.83 35.96
CA GLU A 25 -31.28 -9.58 36.30
C GLU A 25 -30.31 -10.36 35.40
N GLN A 26 -30.61 -11.64 35.14
CA GLN A 26 -29.83 -12.48 34.21
C GLN A 26 -29.85 -11.89 32.80
N GLY A 27 -31.04 -11.57 32.27
CA GLY A 27 -31.18 -10.96 30.95
C GLY A 27 -30.47 -9.62 30.84
N GLY A 28 -30.55 -8.78 31.88
CA GLY A 28 -29.79 -7.52 31.96
C GLY A 28 -28.28 -7.75 31.91
N SER A 29 -27.77 -8.74 32.65
CA SER A 29 -26.34 -9.07 32.67
C SER A 29 -25.82 -9.59 31.32
N GLU A 30 -26.63 -10.38 30.61
CA GLU A 30 -26.30 -10.89 29.28
C GLU A 30 -26.27 -9.76 28.25
N LEU A 31 -27.24 -8.84 28.30
CA LEU A 31 -27.27 -7.66 27.44
C LEU A 31 -26.07 -6.74 27.69
N THR A 32 -25.69 -6.50 28.96
CA THR A 32 -24.50 -5.72 29.29
C THR A 32 -23.24 -6.36 28.74
N ARG A 33 -23.06 -7.68 28.90
CA ARG A 33 -21.90 -8.39 28.35
C ARG A 33 -21.87 -8.31 26.82
N ALA A 34 -22.99 -8.55 26.15
CA ALA A 34 -23.07 -8.46 24.70
C ALA A 34 -22.76 -7.05 24.18
N TYR A 35 -23.17 -6.01 24.91
CA TYR A 35 -22.84 -4.63 24.59
C TYR A 35 -21.34 -4.33 24.78
N GLU A 36 -20.73 -4.79 25.87
CA GLU A 36 -19.30 -4.61 26.13
C GLU A 36 -18.44 -5.33 25.07
N ASP A 37 -18.81 -6.56 24.70
CA ASP A 37 -18.14 -7.32 23.65
C ASP A 37 -18.26 -6.60 22.29
N ALA A 38 -19.44 -6.13 21.92
CA ALA A 38 -19.64 -5.37 20.69
C ALA A 38 -18.85 -4.06 20.66
N GLN A 39 -18.73 -3.36 21.80
CA GLN A 39 -17.93 -2.14 21.91
C GLN A 39 -16.43 -2.44 21.79
N ALA A 40 -15.96 -3.58 22.32
CA ALA A 40 -14.58 -4.02 22.17
C ALA A 40 -14.26 -4.35 20.70
N ASP A 41 -15.18 -5.04 20.01
CA ASP A 41 -15.05 -5.34 18.58
C ASP A 41 -14.98 -4.05 17.74
N VAL A 42 -15.87 -3.08 17.99
CA VAL A 42 -15.84 -1.78 17.31
C VAL A 42 -14.50 -1.07 17.51
N ALA A 43 -14.01 -1.00 18.76
CA ALA A 43 -12.74 -0.34 19.05
C ALA A 43 -11.54 -1.04 18.37
N SER A 44 -11.58 -2.38 18.29
CA SER A 44 -10.56 -3.17 17.58
C SER A 44 -10.55 -2.87 16.08
N GLU A 45 -11.73 -2.85 15.45
CA GLU A 45 -11.85 -2.55 14.02
C GLU A 45 -11.48 -1.10 13.69
N GLU A 46 -11.86 -0.14 14.53
CA GLU A 46 -11.43 1.26 14.39
C GLU A 46 -9.90 1.39 14.45
N SER A 47 -9.26 0.68 15.39
CA SER A 47 -7.79 0.65 15.46
C SER A 47 -7.16 0.00 14.23
N ALA A 48 -7.77 -1.04 13.66
CA ALA A 48 -7.27 -1.68 12.45
C ALA A 48 -7.40 -0.75 11.23
N ILE A 49 -8.50 -0.01 11.11
CA ILE A 49 -8.71 0.99 10.07
C ILE A 49 -7.64 2.09 10.15
N GLU A 50 -7.36 2.63 11.33
CA GLU A 50 -6.32 3.65 11.50
C GLU A 50 -4.92 3.10 11.14
N ALA A 51 -4.60 1.86 11.51
CA ALA A 51 -3.34 1.23 11.12
C ALA A 51 -3.18 1.12 9.60
N VAL A 52 -4.24 0.70 8.90
CA VAL A 52 -4.25 0.61 7.43
C VAL A 52 -4.13 1.99 6.78
N ARG A 53 -4.77 3.02 7.34
CA ARG A 53 -4.65 4.41 6.84
C ARG A 53 -3.23 4.93 6.96
N GLU A 54 -2.56 4.70 8.09
CA GLU A 54 -1.17 5.10 8.29
C GLU A 54 -0.21 4.37 7.32
N GLU A 55 -0.43 3.07 7.09
CA GLU A 55 0.34 2.31 6.11
C GLU A 55 0.13 2.84 4.69
N LEU A 56 -1.12 3.12 4.30
CA LEU A 56 -1.44 3.71 3.01
C LEU A 56 -0.71 5.05 2.82
N HIS A 57 -0.79 5.95 3.79
CA HIS A 57 -0.13 7.24 3.71
C HIS A 57 1.40 7.12 3.66
N ALA A 58 2.00 6.14 4.35
CA ALA A 58 3.42 5.87 4.22
C ALA A 58 3.79 5.43 2.80
N LYS A 59 2.97 4.57 2.19
CA LYS A 59 3.17 4.09 0.81
C LYS A 59 2.94 5.16 -0.24
N GLU A 60 1.99 6.05 -0.04
CA GLU A 60 1.79 7.22 -0.91
C GLU A 60 2.98 8.17 -0.86
N ARG A 61 3.50 8.48 0.35
CA ARG A 61 4.71 9.29 0.50
C ARG A 61 5.93 8.65 -0.16
N GLU A 62 6.08 7.33 -0.02
CA GLU A 62 7.16 6.57 -0.67
C GLU A 62 7.05 6.65 -2.19
N ARG A 63 5.84 6.41 -2.74
CA ARG A 63 5.56 6.53 -4.17
C ARG A 63 5.87 7.93 -4.69
N ASP A 64 5.39 8.97 -4.00
CA ASP A 64 5.57 10.35 -4.45
C ASP A 64 7.05 10.77 -4.40
N ALA A 65 7.80 10.31 -3.39
CA ALA A 65 9.24 10.53 -3.32
C ALA A 65 10.00 9.80 -4.45
N LEU A 66 9.59 8.59 -4.80
CA LEU A 66 10.16 7.84 -5.93
C LEU A 66 9.85 8.53 -7.26
N ALA A 67 8.61 8.96 -7.48
CA ALA A 67 8.20 9.69 -8.68
C ALA A 67 8.97 11.00 -8.84
N ALA A 68 9.17 11.75 -7.74
CA ALA A 68 9.98 12.97 -7.77
C ALA A 68 11.46 12.68 -8.11
N ARG A 69 12.03 11.58 -7.59
CA ARG A 69 13.39 11.15 -7.93
C ARG A 69 13.52 10.73 -9.39
N GLU A 70 12.54 9.99 -9.91
CA GLU A 70 12.46 9.60 -11.31
C GLU A 70 12.43 10.83 -12.21
N GLN A 71 11.55 11.80 -11.93
CA GLN A 71 11.46 13.05 -12.68
C GLN A 71 12.76 13.86 -12.63
N ALA A 72 13.38 13.97 -11.46
CA ALA A 72 14.65 14.67 -11.30
C ALA A 72 15.78 13.99 -12.08
N LEU A 73 15.84 12.65 -12.08
CA LEU A 73 16.82 11.90 -12.84
C LEU A 73 16.58 12.01 -14.35
N ALA A 74 15.33 11.88 -14.79
CA ALA A 74 14.95 12.05 -16.19
C ALA A 74 15.35 13.44 -16.69
N SER A 75 15.04 14.51 -15.93
CA SER A 75 15.44 15.87 -16.28
C SER A 75 16.97 16.05 -16.31
N ALA A 76 17.71 15.41 -15.41
CA ALA A 76 19.17 15.47 -15.39
C ALA A 76 19.82 14.70 -16.55
N LEU A 77 19.17 13.65 -17.06
CA LEU A 77 19.61 12.92 -18.24
C LEU A 77 19.29 13.70 -19.52
N ASP A 78 18.07 14.21 -19.64
CA ASP A 78 17.59 15.01 -20.78
C ASP A 78 18.47 16.25 -21.01
N GLN A 79 18.83 16.99 -19.95
CA GLN A 79 19.70 18.16 -20.06
C GLN A 79 21.13 17.83 -20.56
N ARG A 80 21.54 16.55 -20.55
CA ARG A 80 22.89 16.10 -20.92
C ARG A 80 22.92 15.38 -22.27
N ASP A 81 21.77 15.14 -22.90
CA ASP A 81 21.65 14.20 -24.02
C ASP A 81 21.52 14.92 -25.37
N GLY A 82 22.64 15.40 -25.92
CA GLY A 82 22.69 15.85 -27.33
C GLY A 82 22.66 14.70 -28.34
N SER A 83 22.83 13.46 -27.88
CA SER A 83 22.79 12.24 -28.68
C SER A 83 21.35 11.91 -29.12
N SER A 84 20.35 12.10 -28.26
CA SER A 84 18.95 11.94 -28.64
C SER A 84 18.48 13.00 -29.64
N ASP A 85 18.89 14.25 -29.50
CA ASP A 85 18.65 15.31 -30.50
C ASP A 85 19.24 14.93 -31.87
N LEU A 86 20.47 14.39 -31.90
CA LEU A 86 21.13 13.89 -33.11
C LEU A 86 20.38 12.73 -33.76
N VAL A 87 19.88 11.79 -32.96
CA VAL A 87 19.07 10.66 -33.45
C VAL A 87 17.73 11.16 -33.99
N ALA A 88 17.08 12.09 -33.29
CA ALA A 88 15.80 12.69 -33.71
C ALA A 88 15.93 13.52 -35.00
N ALA A 89 17.08 14.13 -35.25
CA ALA A 89 17.37 14.86 -36.49
C ALA A 89 17.41 13.94 -37.73
N GLY A 90 17.55 12.62 -37.55
CA GLY A 90 17.48 11.64 -38.63
C GLY A 90 18.54 11.83 -39.71
N LEU A 91 19.75 12.24 -39.31
CA LEU A 91 20.84 12.49 -40.24
C LEU A 91 21.25 11.21 -41.00
N PRO A 92 21.55 11.29 -42.31
CA PRO A 92 22.05 10.16 -43.08
C PRO A 92 23.28 9.51 -42.42
N GLY A 93 23.34 8.18 -42.38
CA GLY A 93 24.47 7.45 -41.81
C GLY A 93 24.43 7.31 -40.27
N ILE A 94 23.47 7.94 -39.57
CA ILE A 94 23.25 7.75 -38.13
C ILE A 94 22.23 6.63 -37.89
N ARG A 95 22.60 5.64 -37.07
CA ARG A 95 21.80 4.42 -36.84
C ARG A 95 20.97 4.44 -35.55
N GLY A 96 21.29 5.32 -34.60
CA GLY A 96 20.66 5.36 -33.28
C GLY A 96 21.66 5.24 -32.14
N LEU A 97 21.18 4.98 -30.93
CA LEU A 97 22.03 4.86 -29.74
C LEU A 97 22.73 3.50 -29.70
N LEU A 98 23.95 3.45 -29.16
CA LEU A 98 24.69 2.20 -28.95
C LEU A 98 23.90 1.21 -28.08
N ALA A 99 23.26 1.71 -27.01
CA ALA A 99 22.50 0.90 -26.07
C ALA A 99 21.32 0.14 -26.72
N GLU A 100 20.71 0.68 -27.78
CA GLU A 100 19.63 0.02 -28.52
C GLU A 100 20.12 -1.17 -29.36
N HIS A 101 21.43 -1.22 -29.64
CA HIS A 101 22.06 -2.22 -30.50
C HIS A 101 22.82 -3.30 -29.72
N VAL A 102 22.81 -3.25 -28.39
CA VAL A 102 23.54 -4.19 -27.52
C VAL A 102 22.59 -4.87 -26.55
N HIS A 103 22.67 -6.19 -26.46
CA HIS A 103 21.96 -6.96 -25.44
C HIS A 103 22.94 -7.59 -24.46
N VAL A 104 22.77 -7.31 -23.17
CA VAL A 104 23.64 -7.83 -22.11
C VAL A 104 23.04 -9.10 -21.53
N GLN A 105 23.86 -10.14 -21.36
CA GLN A 105 23.44 -11.36 -20.70
C GLN A 105 23.17 -11.10 -19.21
N PRO A 106 22.09 -11.68 -18.63
CA PRO A 106 21.78 -11.50 -17.22
C PRO A 106 22.93 -11.86 -16.29
N GLY A 107 23.20 -11.01 -15.30
CA GLY A 107 24.30 -11.17 -14.33
C GLY A 107 25.60 -10.45 -14.71
N TYR A 108 25.69 -9.83 -15.89
CA TYR A 108 26.86 -9.07 -16.35
C TYR A 108 26.63 -7.57 -16.48
N GLU A 109 25.44 -7.07 -16.13
CA GLU A 109 24.99 -5.69 -16.37
C GLU A 109 25.93 -4.67 -15.74
N ALA A 110 26.31 -4.86 -14.47
CA ALA A 110 27.20 -3.94 -13.76
C ALA A 110 28.61 -3.89 -14.38
N ALA A 111 29.14 -5.02 -14.83
CA ALA A 111 30.47 -5.09 -15.45
C ALA A 111 30.48 -4.43 -16.82
N VAL A 112 29.44 -4.66 -17.62
CA VAL A 112 29.29 -4.04 -18.95
C VAL A 112 29.06 -2.54 -18.82
N ALA A 113 28.21 -2.09 -17.88
CA ALA A 113 28.00 -0.67 -17.61
C ALA A 113 29.31 0.03 -17.21
N ALA A 114 30.12 -0.60 -16.35
CA ALA A 114 31.42 -0.06 -15.95
C ALA A 114 32.43 -0.03 -17.10
N ALA A 115 32.40 -1.02 -18.00
CA ALA A 115 33.31 -1.08 -19.14
C ALA A 115 32.97 -0.06 -20.23
N LEU A 116 31.68 0.16 -20.52
CA LEU A 116 31.22 1.12 -21.52
C LEU A 116 31.28 2.56 -21.00
N GLY A 117 30.97 2.78 -19.73
CA GLY A 117 30.97 4.11 -19.13
C GLY A 117 30.14 5.09 -19.96
N SER A 118 30.73 6.23 -20.34
CA SER A 118 30.08 7.26 -21.15
C SER A 118 29.79 6.85 -22.60
N LEU A 119 30.34 5.73 -23.08
CA LEU A 119 30.05 5.22 -24.42
C LEU A 119 28.67 4.55 -24.50
N ALA A 120 28.06 4.19 -23.37
CA ALA A 120 26.71 3.64 -23.36
C ALA A 120 25.68 4.58 -24.01
N ASP A 121 25.91 5.90 -23.89
CA ASP A 121 25.08 6.96 -24.46
C ASP A 121 25.57 7.43 -25.85
N ALA A 122 26.55 6.74 -26.45
CA ALA A 122 27.10 7.15 -27.75
C ALA A 122 26.13 6.89 -28.91
N VAL A 123 26.26 7.70 -29.97
CA VAL A 123 25.54 7.54 -31.24
C VAL A 123 26.34 6.66 -32.20
N LEU A 124 25.67 5.69 -32.82
CA LEU A 124 26.26 4.81 -33.82
C LEU A 124 26.17 5.45 -35.21
N ALA A 125 27.32 5.66 -35.85
CA ALA A 125 27.46 6.10 -37.23
C ALA A 125 27.95 4.95 -38.14
N GLU A 126 27.52 4.93 -39.40
CA GLU A 126 27.92 3.89 -40.37
C GLU A 126 29.38 4.01 -40.79
N THR A 127 29.85 5.23 -41.00
CA THR A 127 31.24 5.53 -41.36
C THR A 127 31.81 6.64 -40.50
N HIS A 128 33.13 6.81 -40.55
CA HIS A 128 33.79 7.93 -39.89
C HIS A 128 33.29 9.27 -40.46
N ASP A 129 33.05 9.37 -41.77
CA ASP A 129 32.61 10.61 -42.41
C ASP A 129 31.21 11.02 -41.92
N ASP A 130 30.31 10.06 -41.66
CA ASP A 130 28.99 10.32 -41.09
C ASP A 130 29.06 10.77 -39.61
N ALA A 131 30.16 10.49 -38.91
CA ALA A 131 30.34 10.84 -37.50
C ALA A 131 30.87 12.27 -37.28
N VAL A 132 31.43 12.91 -38.32
CA VAL A 132 32.03 14.26 -38.25
C VAL A 132 31.27 15.32 -39.05
N ALA A 133 30.23 14.92 -39.80
CA ALA A 133 29.36 15.81 -40.58
C ALA A 133 28.32 16.52 -39.71
#